data_AF-A0A0A1WCV5-F1
#
_entry.id   AF-A0A0A1WCV5-F1
#
_cell.length_a   1.000
_cell.length_b   1.000
_cell.length_c   1.000
_cell.angle_alpha   90.00
_cell.angle_beta   90.00
_cell.angle_gamma   90.00
#
_symmetry.space_group_name_H-M   'P 1'
#
loop_
_entity.id
_entity.type
_entity.pdbx_description
1 polymer ?
#
loop_
_entity_poly.entity_id
_entity_poly.type
_entity_poly.pdbx_seq_one_letter_code
_entity_poly.pdbx_strand_id
1 'polypeptide(L)' 'MRTVPFPRTPAEARECLALAAEGAIAVERDGSPMIAIVPVEEYERLVALDRAEAAED' A
#
# COMPACT_ATOMS: atom_id res chain seq x y z
N MET A 1 8.50 -1.16 3.99
CA MET A 1 7.60 -0.40 3.09
C MET A 1 8.35 0.80 2.56
N ARG A 2 8.46 0.95 1.23
CA ARG A 2 9.13 2.09 0.58
C ARG A 2 8.15 3.26 0.45
N THR A 3 8.61 4.49 0.64
CA THR A 3 7.80 5.69 0.40
C THR A 3 8.09 6.30 -0.97
N VAL A 4 7.05 6.73 -1.68
CA VAL A 4 7.14 7.42 -2.98
C VAL A 4 6.26 8.69 -2.97
N PRO A 5 6.59 9.72 -3.77
CA PRO A 5 5.77 10.92 -3.87
C PRO A 5 4.44 10.63 -4.59
N PHE A 6 3.41 11.43 -4.30
CA PHE A 6 2.12 11.36 -4.97
C PHE A 6 2.24 11.59 -6.49
N PRO A 7 1.78 10.66 -7.34
CA PRO A 7 1.89 10.80 -8.79
C PRO A 7 0.97 11.91 -9.28
N ARG A 8 1.50 12.77 -10.14
CA ARG A 8 0.78 13.89 -10.77
C ARG A 8 0.43 13.60 -12.23
N THR A 9 1.00 12.53 -12.80
CA THR A 9 0.72 12.09 -14.17
C THR A 9 0.33 10.61 -14.25
N PRO A 10 -0.35 10.18 -15.33
CA PRO A 10 -0.63 8.76 -15.55
C PRO A 10 0.63 7.88 -15.74
N ALA A 11 1.75 8.47 -16.16
CA ALA A 11 3.02 7.74 -16.27
C ALA A 11 3.57 7.44 -14.87
N GLU A 12 3.64 8.45 -14.01
CA GLU A 12 4.06 8.30 -12.60
C GLU A 12 3.13 7.35 -11.83
N ALA A 13 1.83 7.36 -12.11
CA ALA A 13 0.89 6.42 -11.49
C ALA A 13 1.21 4.96 -11.89
N ARG A 14 1.58 4.72 -13.15
CA ARG A 14 2.01 3.39 -13.62
C ARG A 14 3.33 2.96 -12.98
N GLU A 15 4.27 3.90 -12.80
CA GLU A 15 5.51 3.62 -12.06
C GLU A 15 5.23 3.24 -10.61
N CYS A 16 4.33 3.95 -9.92
CA CYS A 16 3.92 3.59 -8.56
C CYS A 16 3.33 2.17 -8.50
N LEU A 17 2.48 1.80 -9.47
CA LEU A 17 1.90 0.45 -9.54
C LEU A 17 2.95 -0.62 -9.84
N ALA A 18 3.92 -0.33 -10.71
CA ALA A 18 5.04 -1.24 -10.99
C ALA A 18 5.89 -1.47 -9.73
N LEU A 19 6.19 -0.41 -8.97
CA LEU A 19 6.89 -0.53 -7.70
C LEU A 19 6.09 -1.32 -6.66
N ALA A 20 4.77 -1.12 -6.60
CA ALA A 20 3.89 -1.86 -5.69
C ALA A 20 3.82 -3.36 -6.01
N ALA A 21 4.06 -3.75 -7.26
CA ALA A 21 4.13 -5.15 -7.66
C ALA A 21 5.37 -5.87 -7.09
N GLU A 22 6.42 -5.13 -6.71
CA GLU A 22 7.61 -5.67 -6.05
C GLU A 22 7.46 -5.72 -4.52
N GLY A 23 6.44 -5.04 -3.97
CA GLY A 23 6.11 -5.03 -2.55
C GLY A 23 5.39 -3.75 -2.12
N ALA A 24 4.83 -3.76 -0.91
CA ALA A 24 4.07 -2.63 -0.37
C ALA A 24 4.82 -1.29 -0.42
N ILE A 25 4.14 -0.26 -0.91
CA ILE A 25 4.61 1.13 -0.92
C ILE A 25 3.65 2.07 -0.20
N ALA A 26 4.20 3.14 0.38
CA ALA A 26 3.45 4.29 0.85
C ALA A 26 3.55 5.43 -0.16
N VAL A 27 2.43 6.06 -0.47
CA VAL A 27 2.36 7.26 -1.29
C VAL A 27 2.18 8.46 -0.38
N GLU A 28 3.14 9.39 -0.41
CA GLU A 28 3.19 10.58 0.42
C GLU A 28 2.90 11.84 -0.39
N ARG A 29 2.19 12.79 0.23
CA ARG A 29 2.02 14.14 -0.30
C ARG A 29 2.27 15.14 0.83
N ASP A 30 3.13 16.12 0.57
CA ASP A 30 3.38 17.24 1.48
C ASP A 30 3.76 16.78 2.92
N GLY A 31 4.58 15.73 3.04
CA GLY A 31 5.01 15.19 4.34
C GLY A 31 4.00 14.28 5.03
N SER A 32 2.84 14.04 4.42
CA SER A 32 1.75 13.23 4.98
C SER A 32 1.54 11.95 4.16
N PRO A 33 1.53 10.76 4.80
CA PRO A 33 1.17 9.52 4.12
C PRO A 33 -0.31 9.56 3.75
N MET A 34 -0.60 9.45 2.46
CA MET A 34 -1.97 9.54 1.94
C MET A 34 -2.60 8.16 1.78
N ILE A 35 -1.90 7.25 1.11
CA ILE A 35 -2.37 5.89 0.82
C ILE A 35 -1.20 4.91 0.85
N ALA A 36 -1.48 3.65 1.18
CA ALA A 36 -0.58 2.54 0.93
C ALA A 36 -1.10 1.74 -0.27
N ILE A 37 -0.21 1.34 -1.18
CA ILE A 37 -0.52 0.40 -2.25
C ILE A 37 0.16 -0.92 -1.88
N VAL A 38 -0.65 -1.95 -1.70
CA VAL A 38 -0.23 -3.28 -1.25
C VAL A 38 -0.69 -4.33 -2.27
N PRO A 39 0.09 -5.40 -2.49
CA PRO A 39 -0.39 -6.58 -3.20
C PRO A 39 -1.67 -7.12 -2.54
N VAL A 40 -2.62 -7.59 -3.35
CA VAL A 40 -3.93 -8.05 -2.87
C VAL A 40 -3.76 -9.22 -1.89
N GLU A 41 -2.85 -10.13 -2.19
CA GLU A 41 -2.57 -11.31 -1.35
C GLU A 41 -1.99 -10.92 0.02
N GLU A 42 -1.19 -9.85 0.06
CA GLU A 42 -0.65 -9.31 1.31
C GLU A 42 -1.77 -8.65 2.13
N TYR A 43 -2.64 -7.88 1.48
CA TYR A 43 -3.79 -7.27 2.14
C TYR A 43 -4.76 -8.32 2.71
N GLU A 44 -5.09 -9.36 1.94
CA GLU A 44 -5.97 -10.44 2.38
C GLU A 44 -5.42 -11.18 3.61
N ARG A 45 -4.11 -11.39 3.67
CA ARG A 45 -3.45 -11.97 4.86
C ARG A 45 -3.57 -11.07 6.08
N LEU A 46 -3.37 -9.77 5.92
CA LEU A 46 -3.53 -8.81 7.01
C LEU A 46 -4.97 -8.76 7.52
N VAL A 47 -5.96 -8.77 6.62
CA VAL A 47 -7.39 -8.81 6.99
C VAL A 47 -7.73 -10.12 7.70
N ALA A 48 -7.18 -11.25 7.26
CA ALA A 48 -7.41 -12.54 7.92
C ALA A 48 -6.83 -12.57 9.35
N LEU A 49 -5.65 -12.00 9.55
CA LEU A 49 -5.02 -11.87 10.88
C LEU A 49 -5.86 -10.99 11.81
N ASP A 50 -6.26 -9.81 11.35
CA ASP A 50 -7.12 -8.88 12.10
C ASP A 50 -8.43 -9.53 12.56
N ARG A 51 -9.07 -10.31 11.68
CA ARG A 51 -10.30 -11.04 12.02
C ARG A 51 -10.09 -12.19 12.99
N ALA A 52 -8.94 -12.87 12.92
CA ALA A 52 -8.62 -13.96 13.84
C ALA A 52 -8.37 -13.41 15.24
N GLU A 53 -7.63 -12.31 15.36
CA GLU A 53 -7.37 -11.61 16.63
C GLU A 53 -8.68 -11.10 17.26
N ALA A 54 -9.57 -10.50 16.47
CA ALA A 54 -10.87 -10.03 16.95
C ALA A 54 -11.84 -11.14 17.41
N ALA A 55 -11.59 -12.40 17.09
CA ALA A 55 -12.41 -13.53 17.51
C ALA A 55 -11.91 -14.20 18.81
N GLU A 56 -10.74 -13.79 19.31
CA GLU A 56 -10.14 -14.29 20.55
C GLU A 56 -10.48 -13.43 21.79
N ASP A 57 -11.14 -12.27 21.60
CA ASP A 57 -11.70 -11.37 22.62
C ASP A 57 -13.20 -11.59 22.88
#